data_AF-A0A8S0SQN8-F1
#
_entry.id   AF-A0A8S0SQN8-F1
#
_cell.length_a   1.000
_cell.length_b   1.000
_cell.length_c   1.000
_cell.angle_alpha   90.00
_cell.angle_beta   90.00
_cell.angle_gamma   90.00
#
_symmetry.space_group_name_H-M   'P 1'
#
loop_
_entity.id
_entity.type
_entity.pdbx_description
1 polymer ?
#
loop_
_entity_poly.entity_id
_entity_poly.type
_entity_poly.pdbx_seq_one_letter_code
_entity_poly.pdbx_strand_id
1 'polypeptide(L)'
;MELESVGGLAMHTILSKLGPSDAASVSCVGKRFLVWASDDSLWAKFCFFDLELSSPLDPHGNPAPSFKAAYKAWRQAFSTYPWPLVIRAKQCWSRLKSWLAVNFPEVLPTLREGASEAEITEFENSMKVKLPLPTRLLYRFCDGQELPNEEFSGSFPSTLLGIMGGYSLYDHLVNVFLLPLSQVILDTKGIMHHMGFSNRSEYIVVAASATYSEKIFFLNCRTGQLFVGTRNLAVDGEMLPCVPDTLISSVHESKGSEQQDAMLLWLEEHGRRLHDGTIKVRQERKIRSINLFPEQPPLCSSAITNGVKVRASAVFVPEFSNLRDESEKFLFAYSIRMSLSPGGCVIEEMMFSSCQLYRRHWTIRANDAVVSNVNGEAVIGRVGLFYYNFQHFHLVILAVTLE
;
A
#
# COMPACT_ATOMS: atom_id res chain seq x y z
N MET A 1 -37.23 39.22 8.07
CA MET A 1 -37.05 37.91 7.40
C MET A 1 -37.22 36.84 8.46
N GLU A 2 -38.35 36.13 8.44
CA GLU A 2 -38.73 35.13 9.45
C GLU A 2 -38.05 33.78 9.22
N LEU A 3 -36.73 33.73 9.09
CA LEU A 3 -36.05 32.43 8.92
C LEU A 3 -36.24 31.51 10.15
N GLU A 4 -36.58 32.10 11.31
CA GLU A 4 -36.99 31.39 12.51
C GLU A 4 -38.39 30.78 12.42
N SER A 5 -39.27 31.20 11.50
CA SER A 5 -40.59 30.59 11.29
C SER A 5 -40.52 29.31 10.46
N VAL A 6 -39.37 29.04 9.81
CA VAL A 6 -39.09 27.80 9.11
C VAL A 6 -39.11 26.63 10.10
N GLY A 7 -39.87 25.58 9.79
CA GLY A 7 -40.00 24.39 10.64
C GLY A 7 -38.69 23.62 10.79
N GLY A 8 -38.53 22.89 11.90
CA GLY A 8 -37.28 22.17 12.22
C GLY A 8 -36.83 21.16 11.16
N LEU A 9 -37.76 20.46 10.49
CA LEU A 9 -37.42 19.53 9.40
C LEU A 9 -36.84 20.25 8.17
N ALA A 10 -37.41 21.40 7.79
CA ALA A 10 -36.92 22.17 6.66
C ALA A 10 -35.52 22.71 6.98
N MET A 11 -35.28 23.17 8.20
CA MET A 11 -33.96 23.59 8.66
C MET A 11 -32.95 22.45 8.70
N HIS A 12 -33.32 21.26 9.19
CA HIS A 12 -32.44 20.09 9.14
C HIS A 12 -32.04 19.75 7.69
N THR A 13 -33.01 19.83 6.76
CA THR A 13 -32.75 19.59 5.33
C THR A 13 -31.74 20.61 4.77
N ILE A 14 -31.93 21.90 5.06
CA ILE A 14 -31.00 22.96 4.63
C ILE A 14 -29.61 22.75 5.22
N LEU A 15 -29.52 22.56 6.54
CA LEU A 15 -28.25 22.37 7.25
C LEU A 15 -27.49 21.13 6.78
N SER A 16 -28.21 20.06 6.38
CA SER A 16 -27.59 18.84 5.84
C SER A 16 -26.94 19.02 4.45
N LYS A 17 -27.22 20.13 3.77
CA LYS A 17 -26.57 20.52 2.51
C LYS A 17 -25.36 21.43 2.74
N LEU A 18 -25.19 21.96 3.96
CA LEU A 18 -24.06 22.78 4.33
C LEU A 18 -22.87 21.92 4.78
N GLY A 19 -21.68 22.51 4.75
CA GLY A 19 -20.50 21.91 5.38
C GLY A 19 -20.56 21.99 6.90
N PRO A 20 -19.76 21.18 7.62
CA PRO A 20 -19.71 21.19 9.09
C PRO A 20 -19.33 22.56 9.68
N SER A 21 -18.47 23.31 8.99
CA SER A 21 -18.05 24.68 9.39
C SER A 21 -19.20 25.69 9.29
N ASP A 22 -19.99 25.61 8.22
CA ASP A 22 -21.12 26.49 7.99
C ASP A 22 -22.27 26.16 8.95
N ALA A 23 -22.54 24.87 9.16
CA ALA A 23 -23.49 24.42 10.17
C ALA A 23 -23.11 24.91 11.58
N ALA A 24 -21.82 24.82 11.94
CA ALA A 24 -21.32 25.40 13.19
C ALA A 24 -21.51 26.92 13.25
N SER A 25 -21.28 27.64 12.15
CA SER A 25 -21.48 29.10 12.07
C SER A 25 -22.96 29.49 12.25
N VAL A 26 -23.89 28.72 11.67
CA VAL A 26 -25.33 28.95 11.86
C VAL A 26 -25.74 28.83 13.33
N SER A 27 -25.07 27.97 14.10
CA SER A 27 -25.34 27.81 15.53
C SER A 27 -25.08 29.09 16.35
N CYS A 28 -24.29 30.02 15.83
CA CYS A 28 -23.97 31.31 16.46
C CYS A 28 -25.03 32.40 16.20
N VAL A 29 -26.01 32.16 15.32
CA VAL A 29 -26.99 33.18 14.90
C VAL A 29 -28.07 33.43 15.96
N GLY A 30 -28.43 32.41 16.75
CA GLY A 30 -29.45 32.54 17.80
C GLY A 30 -29.78 31.21 18.48
N LYS A 31 -30.55 31.24 19.57
CA LYS A 31 -30.87 30.05 20.39
C LYS A 31 -31.58 28.94 19.59
N ARG A 32 -32.49 29.32 18.67
CA ARG A 32 -33.24 28.36 17.86
C ARG A 32 -32.35 27.69 16.81
N PHE A 33 -31.50 28.46 16.15
CA PHE A 33 -30.48 27.94 15.22
C PHE A 33 -29.43 27.09 15.92
N LEU A 34 -29.04 27.43 17.16
CA LEU A 34 -28.15 26.61 17.97
C LEU A 34 -28.72 25.20 18.19
N VAL A 35 -30.01 25.09 18.51
CA VAL A 35 -30.68 23.79 18.69
C VAL A 35 -30.66 23.00 17.37
N TRP A 36 -31.09 23.61 16.26
CA TRP A 36 -31.13 22.94 14.96
C TRP A 36 -29.75 22.51 14.44
N ALA A 37 -28.74 23.38 14.58
CA ALA A 37 -27.37 23.11 14.15
C ALA A 37 -26.58 22.26 15.16
N SER A 38 -27.17 21.88 16.29
CA SER A 38 -26.59 20.92 17.24
C SER A 38 -27.27 19.56 17.21
N ASP A 39 -28.22 19.37 16.28
CA ASP A 39 -28.91 18.11 16.09
C ASP A 39 -27.93 16.97 15.81
N ASP A 40 -27.98 15.91 16.62
CA ASP A 40 -26.97 14.86 16.57
C ASP A 40 -27.06 14.04 15.28
N SER A 41 -28.25 13.91 14.68
CA SER A 41 -28.42 13.21 13.40
C SER A 41 -27.78 13.95 12.21
N LEU A 42 -27.68 15.29 12.30
CA LEU A 42 -26.90 16.10 11.36
C LEU A 42 -25.41 15.83 11.51
N TRP A 43 -24.89 15.86 12.74
CA TRP A 43 -23.46 15.63 13.00
C TRP A 43 -23.05 14.18 12.74
N ALA A 44 -23.96 13.22 12.90
CA ALA A 44 -23.76 11.83 12.49
C ALA A 44 -23.44 11.73 10.99
N LYS A 45 -24.17 12.48 10.14
CA LYS A 45 -23.89 12.55 8.70
C LYS A 45 -22.51 13.13 8.43
N PHE A 46 -22.14 14.24 9.08
CA PHE A 46 -20.82 14.85 8.91
C PHE A 46 -19.68 13.93 9.34
N CYS A 47 -19.81 13.28 10.50
CA CYS A 47 -18.85 12.29 10.97
C CYS A 47 -18.77 11.07 10.03
N PHE A 48 -19.88 10.64 9.45
CA PHE A 48 -19.87 9.54 8.48
C PHE A 48 -19.17 9.94 7.19
N PHE A 49 -19.46 11.11 6.61
CA PHE A 49 -18.87 11.52 5.33
C PHE A 49 -17.39 11.91 5.43
N ASP A 50 -17.02 12.70 6.44
CA ASP A 50 -15.64 13.20 6.57
C ASP A 50 -14.74 12.18 7.26
N LEU A 51 -15.29 11.38 8.19
CA LEU A 51 -14.51 10.54 9.09
C LEU A 51 -14.91 9.06 9.06
N GLU A 52 -15.87 8.64 8.24
CA GLU A 52 -16.34 7.24 8.18
C GLU A 52 -16.73 6.66 9.57
N LEU A 53 -17.25 7.51 10.45
CA LEU A 53 -17.66 7.10 11.79
C LEU A 53 -19.14 6.70 11.80
N SER A 54 -19.44 5.50 12.27
CA SER A 54 -20.81 5.01 12.52
C SER A 54 -21.27 5.23 13.97
N SER A 55 -20.36 5.59 14.86
CA SER A 55 -20.61 5.89 16.28
C SER A 55 -19.77 7.12 16.70
N PRO A 56 -20.17 7.84 17.76
CA PRO A 56 -19.46 9.04 18.20
C PRO A 56 -18.15 8.65 18.89
N LEU A 57 -17.08 8.47 18.14
CA LEU A 57 -15.75 8.12 18.65
C LEU A 57 -14.78 9.29 18.49
N ASP A 58 -13.94 9.49 19.50
CA ASP A 58 -12.82 10.42 19.42
C ASP A 58 -11.67 9.85 18.53
N PRO A 59 -10.60 10.64 18.27
CA PRO A 59 -9.45 10.17 17.48
C PRO A 59 -8.73 8.93 18.01
N HIS A 60 -8.87 8.63 19.29
CA HIS A 60 -8.25 7.48 19.95
C HIS A 60 -9.20 6.27 20.01
N GLY A 61 -10.42 6.39 19.47
CA GLY A 61 -11.43 5.34 19.49
C GLY A 61 -12.25 5.29 20.77
N ASN A 62 -12.16 6.29 21.65
CA ASN A 62 -12.97 6.34 22.86
C ASN A 62 -14.37 6.89 22.56
N PRO A 63 -15.42 6.41 23.25
CA PRO A 63 -16.77 6.97 23.12
C PRO A 63 -16.82 8.44 23.54
N ALA A 64 -17.40 9.27 22.66
CA ALA A 64 -17.72 10.66 22.92
C ALA A 64 -19.22 10.82 23.27
N PRO A 65 -19.62 11.89 23.99
CA PRO A 65 -21.02 12.10 24.38
C PRO A 65 -22.01 12.30 23.23
N SER A 66 -21.54 12.70 22.04
CA SER A 66 -22.35 12.96 20.85
C SER A 66 -21.49 13.01 19.59
N PHE A 67 -22.08 12.92 18.39
CA PHE A 67 -21.34 13.05 17.13
C PHE A 67 -20.73 14.45 16.98
N LYS A 68 -21.41 15.48 17.47
CA LYS A 68 -20.86 16.85 17.50
C LYS A 68 -19.62 16.94 18.39
N ALA A 69 -19.65 16.29 19.56
CA ALA A 69 -18.51 16.25 20.47
C ALA A 69 -17.32 15.48 19.85
N ALA A 70 -17.60 14.33 19.22
CA ALA A 70 -16.61 13.57 18.46
C ALA A 70 -15.97 14.43 17.37
N TYR A 71 -16.77 15.03 16.49
CA TYR A 71 -16.27 15.87 15.39
C TYR A 71 -15.40 17.02 15.90
N LYS A 72 -15.80 17.67 17.00
CA LYS A 72 -14.99 18.72 17.64
C LYS A 72 -13.66 18.17 18.15
N ALA A 73 -13.63 17.02 18.81
CA ALA A 73 -12.40 16.38 19.28
C ALA A 73 -11.46 16.07 18.12
N TRP A 74 -11.97 15.55 17.01
CA TRP A 74 -11.21 15.35 15.77
C TRP A 74 -10.61 16.64 15.20
N ARG A 75 -11.41 17.71 15.09
CA ARG A 75 -10.94 19.02 14.63
C ARG A 75 -9.86 19.61 15.54
N GLN A 76 -9.94 19.36 16.84
CA GLN A 76 -8.94 19.84 17.80
C GLN A 76 -7.63 19.04 17.70
N ALA A 77 -7.71 17.70 17.65
CA ALA A 77 -6.55 16.81 17.60
C ALA A 77 -5.70 16.98 16.33
N PHE A 78 -6.31 17.42 15.23
CA PHE A 78 -5.65 17.66 13.94
C PHE A 78 -5.66 19.13 13.52
N SER A 79 -5.79 20.06 14.47
CA SER A 79 -5.95 21.50 14.22
C SER A 79 -4.78 22.14 13.47
N THR A 80 -3.58 21.53 13.49
CA THR A 80 -2.38 21.98 12.78
C THR A 80 -2.36 21.59 11.31
N TYR A 81 -3.28 20.73 10.86
CA TYR A 81 -3.32 20.21 9.50
C TYR A 81 -4.50 20.75 8.69
N PRO A 82 -4.35 20.91 7.36
CA PRO A 82 -5.48 21.17 6.48
C PRO A 82 -6.54 20.06 6.61
N TRP A 83 -7.77 20.43 6.95
CA TRP A 83 -8.84 19.46 7.18
C TRP A 83 -9.10 18.51 6.00
N PRO A 84 -9.10 18.95 4.72
CA PRO A 84 -9.24 18.04 3.58
C PRO A 84 -8.16 16.95 3.53
N LEU A 85 -6.93 17.28 3.94
CA LEU A 85 -5.82 16.33 3.97
C LEU A 85 -5.98 15.30 5.09
N VAL A 86 -6.51 15.72 6.25
CA VAL A 86 -6.85 14.81 7.36
C VAL A 86 -7.88 13.78 6.91
N ILE A 87 -8.95 14.22 6.25
CA ILE A 87 -9.99 13.36 5.68
C ILE A 87 -9.37 12.35 4.71
N ARG A 88 -8.57 12.82 3.75
CA ARG A 88 -7.94 11.98 2.72
C ARG A 88 -7.02 10.92 3.33
N ALA A 89 -6.13 11.31 4.25
CA ALA A 89 -5.22 10.38 4.91
C ALA A 89 -5.97 9.34 5.75
N LYS A 90 -7.04 9.77 6.46
CA LYS A 90 -7.90 8.87 7.21
C LYS A 90 -8.57 7.84 6.29
N GLN A 91 -9.19 8.30 5.20
CA GLN A 91 -9.86 7.44 4.22
C GLN A 91 -8.88 6.43 3.60
N CYS A 92 -7.66 6.86 3.27
CA CYS A 92 -6.60 5.97 2.79
C CYS A 92 -6.34 4.82 3.77
N TRP A 93 -6.11 5.13 5.04
CA TRP A 93 -5.88 4.11 6.07
C TRP A 93 -7.11 3.27 6.40
N SER A 94 -8.29 3.87 6.49
CA SER A 94 -9.55 3.17 6.75
C SER A 94 -9.84 2.13 5.68
N ARG A 95 -9.71 2.50 4.40
CA ARG A 95 -9.87 1.57 3.27
C ARG A 95 -8.88 0.42 3.35
N LEU A 96 -7.59 0.71 3.58
CA LEU A 96 -6.57 -0.33 3.71
C LEU A 96 -6.87 -1.27 4.88
N LYS A 97 -7.14 -0.74 6.08
CA LYS A 97 -7.47 -1.54 7.28
C LYS A 97 -8.72 -2.39 7.08
N SER A 98 -9.78 -1.85 6.46
CA SER A 98 -11.00 -2.61 6.14
C SER A 98 -10.73 -3.76 5.18
N TRP A 99 -9.90 -3.54 4.15
CA TRP A 99 -9.52 -4.62 3.24
C TRP A 99 -8.71 -5.70 3.95
N LEU A 100 -7.74 -5.31 4.78
CA LEU A 100 -6.90 -6.24 5.54
C LEU A 100 -7.74 -7.06 6.53
N ALA A 101 -8.72 -6.46 7.21
CA ALA A 101 -9.60 -7.17 8.13
C ALA A 101 -10.36 -8.34 7.49
N VAL A 102 -10.72 -8.20 6.21
CA VAL A 102 -11.44 -9.25 5.46
C VAL A 102 -10.48 -10.25 4.83
N ASN A 103 -9.37 -9.78 4.24
CA ASN A 103 -8.54 -10.58 3.36
C ASN A 103 -7.24 -11.08 4.00
N PHE A 104 -6.70 -10.37 4.99
CA PHE A 104 -5.42 -10.66 5.64
C PHE A 104 -5.40 -10.25 7.12
N PRO A 105 -6.36 -10.74 7.94
CA PRO A 105 -6.57 -10.22 9.30
C PRO A 105 -5.37 -10.38 10.22
N GLU A 106 -4.50 -11.37 9.99
CA GLU A 106 -3.32 -11.64 10.81
C GLU A 106 -2.26 -10.53 10.77
N VAL A 107 -2.35 -9.60 9.80
CA VAL A 107 -1.45 -8.45 9.72
C VAL A 107 -1.87 -7.29 10.60
N LEU A 108 -3.16 -7.21 10.98
CA LEU A 108 -3.70 -6.09 11.74
C LEU A 108 -2.98 -5.88 13.09
N PRO A 109 -2.63 -6.93 13.87
CA PRO A 109 -1.89 -6.76 15.12
C PRO A 109 -0.49 -6.19 14.94
N THR A 110 0.08 -6.22 13.72
CA THR A 110 1.37 -5.59 13.44
C THR A 110 1.26 -4.08 13.25
N LEU A 111 0.08 -3.55 12.93
CA LEU A 111 -0.10 -2.12 12.72
C LEU A 111 -0.04 -1.39 14.08
N ARG A 112 0.90 -0.46 14.20
CA ARG A 112 1.07 0.31 15.44
C ARG A 112 0.03 1.41 15.54
N GLU A 113 -0.21 1.85 16.77
CA GLU A 113 -1.05 3.03 17.01
C GLU A 113 -0.43 4.26 16.32
N GLY A 114 -1.27 5.24 15.99
CA GLY A 114 -0.79 6.47 15.36
C GLY A 114 0.11 7.26 16.29
N ALA A 115 1.22 7.79 15.75
CA ALA A 115 2.14 8.62 16.51
C ALA A 115 1.45 9.91 17.00
N SER A 116 1.88 10.43 18.14
CA SER A 116 1.51 11.74 18.66
C SER A 116 2.28 12.88 17.97
N GLU A 117 1.79 14.14 18.08
CA GLU A 117 2.57 15.29 17.60
C GLU A 117 3.95 15.37 18.27
N ALA A 118 4.04 14.99 19.55
CA ALA A 118 5.27 15.05 20.32
C ALA A 118 6.31 14.06 19.77
N GLU A 119 5.90 12.82 19.51
CA GLU A 119 6.78 11.79 18.92
C GLU A 119 7.23 12.16 17.50
N ILE A 120 6.34 12.71 16.66
CA ILE A 120 6.72 13.19 15.33
C ILE A 120 7.71 14.36 15.43
N THR A 121 7.47 15.29 16.36
CA THR A 121 8.37 16.44 16.57
C THR A 121 9.73 15.99 17.09
N GLU A 122 9.77 15.02 18.01
CA GLU A 122 11.00 14.42 18.50
C GLU A 122 11.77 13.72 17.36
N PHE A 123 11.07 12.96 16.53
CA PHE A 123 11.64 12.34 15.34
C PHE A 123 12.28 13.38 14.40
N GLU A 124 11.55 14.44 14.03
CA GLU A 124 12.04 15.51 13.16
C GLU A 124 13.28 16.21 13.74
N ASN A 125 13.28 16.46 15.06
CA ASN A 125 14.43 17.06 15.75
C ASN A 125 15.65 16.12 15.78
N SER A 126 15.45 14.83 16.05
CA SER A 126 16.49 13.81 16.11
C SER A 126 17.14 13.59 14.74
N MET A 127 16.32 13.56 13.68
CA MET A 127 16.74 13.35 12.30
C MET A 127 17.15 14.64 11.58
N LYS A 128 16.84 15.82 12.16
CA LYS A 128 17.06 17.14 11.57
C LYS A 128 16.40 17.29 10.19
N VAL A 129 15.21 16.71 10.03
CA VAL A 129 14.38 16.81 8.82
C VAL A 129 13.02 17.37 9.18
N LYS A 130 12.31 17.92 8.18
CA LYS A 130 10.90 18.28 8.31
C LYS A 130 10.09 17.35 7.43
N LEU A 131 9.20 16.56 8.01
CA LEU A 131 8.36 15.65 7.25
C LEU A 131 7.36 16.44 6.38
N PRO A 132 7.09 15.97 5.15
CA PRO A 132 5.92 16.38 4.39
C PRO A 132 4.63 16.29 5.22
N LEU A 133 3.72 17.27 5.07
CA LEU A 133 2.44 17.28 5.79
C LEU A 133 1.60 16.00 5.57
N PRO A 134 1.49 15.43 4.34
CA PRO A 134 0.76 14.19 4.16
C PRO A 134 1.43 13.00 4.87
N THR A 135 2.76 12.88 4.78
CA THR A 135 3.53 11.86 5.53
C THR A 135 3.34 11.98 7.04
N ARG A 136 3.38 13.20 7.61
CA ARG A 136 3.09 13.40 9.05
C ARG A 136 1.72 12.83 9.42
N LEU A 137 0.70 13.13 8.63
CA LEU A 137 -0.66 12.64 8.87
C LEU A 137 -0.74 11.11 8.75
N LEU A 138 -0.02 10.50 7.80
CA LEU A 138 0.02 9.05 7.68
C LEU A 138 0.59 8.40 8.95
N TYR A 139 1.66 8.95 9.52
CA TYR A 139 2.20 8.51 10.81
C TYR A 139 1.27 8.81 11.99
N ARG A 140 0.55 9.94 11.98
CA ARG A 140 -0.48 10.26 12.99
C ARG A 140 -1.63 9.23 13.02
N PHE A 141 -1.89 8.53 11.91
CA PHE A 141 -2.93 7.50 11.82
C PHE A 141 -2.41 6.07 12.04
N CYS A 142 -1.12 5.84 11.82
CA CYS A 142 -0.46 4.54 11.98
C CYS A 142 1.06 4.72 12.01
N ASP A 143 1.71 4.40 13.12
CA ASP A 143 3.17 4.43 13.24
C ASP A 143 3.83 3.19 12.59
N GLY A 144 3.55 2.93 11.32
CA GLY A 144 4.10 1.78 10.60
C GLY A 144 3.70 0.42 11.18
N GLN A 145 4.61 -0.57 11.05
CA GLN A 145 4.42 -1.94 11.47
C GLN A 145 5.45 -2.38 12.52
N GLU A 146 5.01 -3.16 13.49
CA GLU A 146 5.92 -3.94 14.32
C GLU A 146 6.66 -4.96 13.44
N LEU A 147 7.98 -4.92 13.49
CA LEU A 147 8.82 -5.85 12.72
C LEU A 147 8.88 -7.21 13.41
N PRO A 148 9.05 -8.31 12.66
CA PRO A 148 9.25 -9.62 13.25
C PRO A 148 10.50 -9.61 14.14
N ASN A 149 10.40 -10.13 15.37
CA ASN A 149 11.57 -10.36 16.21
C ASN A 149 12.49 -11.38 15.52
N GLU A 150 13.80 -11.10 15.47
CA GLU A 150 14.84 -12.00 14.94
C GLU A 150 15.07 -13.24 15.82
N GLU A 151 14.05 -13.76 16.51
CA GLU A 151 14.16 -15.08 17.13
C GLU A 151 14.06 -16.13 16.03
N PHE A 152 15.21 -16.41 15.41
CA PHE A 152 15.45 -17.49 14.47
C PHE A 152 15.14 -18.85 15.12
N SER A 153 13.86 -19.19 15.26
CA SER A 153 13.46 -20.59 15.14
C SER A 153 13.76 -20.96 13.69
N GLY A 154 14.60 -21.97 13.43
CA GLY A 154 15.07 -22.34 12.10
C GLY A 154 13.99 -22.79 11.09
N SER A 155 12.73 -22.46 11.30
CA SER A 155 11.60 -22.62 10.40
C SER A 155 11.28 -21.29 9.72
N PHE A 156 11.17 -21.29 8.39
CA PHE A 156 10.61 -20.16 7.65
C PHE A 156 9.23 -19.78 8.20
N PRO A 157 8.91 -18.48 8.38
CA PRO A 157 7.61 -18.06 8.85
C PRO A 157 6.51 -18.52 7.87
N SER A 158 5.41 -19.05 8.41
CA SER A 158 4.25 -19.48 7.62
C SER A 158 3.51 -18.30 6.97
N THR A 159 3.77 -17.08 7.42
CA THR A 159 3.14 -15.86 6.92
C THR A 159 4.15 -14.73 6.88
N LEU A 160 4.16 -13.97 5.78
CA LEU A 160 4.96 -12.76 5.64
C LEU A 160 4.02 -11.55 5.74
N LEU A 161 4.22 -10.74 6.77
CA LEU A 161 3.24 -9.77 7.25
C LEU A 161 3.48 -8.33 6.75
N GLY A 162 4.44 -8.08 5.87
CA GLY A 162 4.64 -6.75 5.28
C GLY A 162 3.41 -6.30 4.48
N ILE A 163 2.78 -5.18 4.87
CA ILE A 163 1.53 -4.71 4.24
C ILE A 163 1.74 -4.20 2.82
N MET A 164 2.95 -3.78 2.47
CA MET A 164 3.27 -3.37 1.10
C MET A 164 3.52 -4.59 0.20
N GLY A 165 3.48 -5.79 0.77
CA GLY A 165 3.59 -7.05 0.07
C GLY A 165 4.97 -7.30 -0.51
N GLY A 166 5.03 -8.26 -1.43
CA GLY A 166 6.25 -8.52 -2.18
C GLY A 166 6.10 -9.66 -3.17
N TYR A 167 7.21 -10.31 -3.46
CA TYR A 167 7.31 -11.40 -4.41
C TYR A 167 8.48 -12.30 -4.03
N SER A 168 8.44 -13.54 -4.50
CA SER A 168 9.60 -14.44 -4.47
C SER A 168 10.08 -14.65 -5.90
N LEU A 169 11.39 -14.75 -6.10
CA LEU A 169 12.06 -15.06 -7.36
C LEU A 169 13.26 -15.93 -7.00
N TYR A 170 13.24 -17.22 -7.34
CA TYR A 170 14.27 -18.18 -6.91
C TYR A 170 14.46 -18.19 -5.38
N ASP A 171 15.65 -17.87 -4.91
CA ASP A 171 16.06 -17.70 -3.52
C ASP A 171 15.87 -16.26 -3.00
N HIS A 172 15.50 -15.33 -3.88
CA HIS A 172 15.14 -13.97 -3.53
C HIS A 172 13.70 -13.91 -3.01
N LEU A 173 13.51 -13.34 -1.83
CA LEU A 173 12.21 -13.19 -1.20
C LEU A 173 12.07 -11.77 -0.71
N VAL A 174 11.07 -11.05 -1.19
CA VAL A 174 10.77 -9.68 -0.78
C VAL A 174 9.45 -9.67 0.00
N ASN A 175 9.44 -8.99 1.14
CA ASN A 175 8.22 -8.66 1.88
C ASN A 175 8.39 -7.34 2.62
N VAL A 176 7.76 -6.29 2.10
CA VAL A 176 8.01 -4.90 2.50
C VAL A 176 7.06 -4.47 3.61
N PHE A 177 7.66 -3.96 4.70
CA PHE A 177 6.97 -3.37 5.85
C PHE A 177 7.03 -1.84 5.75
N LEU A 178 5.98 -1.17 6.20
CA LEU A 178 6.09 0.26 6.54
C LEU A 178 6.75 0.38 7.90
N LEU A 179 7.82 1.17 7.99
CA LEU A 179 8.63 1.25 9.20
C LEU A 179 8.03 2.22 10.22
N PRO A 180 8.04 1.86 11.52
CA PRO A 180 7.72 2.78 12.60
C PRO A 180 8.81 3.85 12.71
N LEU A 181 8.46 5.04 13.20
CA LEU A 181 9.40 6.17 13.32
C LEU A 181 10.69 5.80 14.09
N SER A 182 10.59 4.94 15.10
CA SER A 182 11.73 4.42 15.84
C SER A 182 12.70 3.65 14.92
N GLN A 183 12.19 2.78 14.06
CA GLN A 183 13.00 2.02 13.11
C GLN A 183 13.50 2.90 11.96
N VAL A 184 12.70 3.88 11.50
CA VAL A 184 13.13 4.87 10.51
C VAL A 184 14.43 5.56 10.98
N ILE A 185 14.52 5.91 12.27
CA ILE A 185 15.74 6.52 12.84
C ILE A 185 16.93 5.56 12.74
N LEU A 186 16.75 4.30 13.17
CA LEU A 186 17.80 3.29 13.20
C LEU A 186 18.31 3.00 11.79
N ASP A 187 17.41 2.68 10.88
CA ASP A 187 17.72 2.28 9.51
C ASP A 187 18.34 3.44 8.74
N THR A 188 17.77 4.65 8.86
CA THR A 188 18.34 5.82 8.17
C THR A 188 19.76 6.10 8.65
N LYS A 189 20.02 6.08 9.97
CA LYS A 189 21.38 6.31 10.50
C LYS A 189 22.36 5.22 10.08
N GLY A 190 21.93 3.95 10.15
CA GLY A 190 22.73 2.82 9.74
C GLY A 190 23.08 2.90 8.25
N ILE A 191 22.08 3.07 7.40
CA ILE A 191 22.24 3.04 5.95
C ILE A 191 23.01 4.26 5.43
N MET A 192 22.69 5.47 5.90
CA MET A 192 23.39 6.69 5.46
C MET A 192 24.88 6.66 5.81
N HIS A 193 25.25 6.05 6.94
CA HIS A 193 26.66 5.85 7.30
C HIS A 193 27.40 4.97 6.27
N HIS A 194 26.76 3.94 5.74
CA HIS A 194 27.38 3.01 4.78
C HIS A 194 27.42 3.56 3.36
N MET A 195 26.44 4.38 2.96
CA MET A 195 26.35 4.92 1.60
C MET A 195 27.17 6.20 1.36
N GLY A 196 27.91 6.70 2.36
CA GLY A 196 28.70 7.93 2.23
C GLY A 196 27.87 9.20 2.01
N PHE A 197 26.54 9.14 2.22
CA PHE A 197 25.69 10.32 2.22
C PHE A 197 26.10 11.24 3.38
N SER A 198 26.14 12.55 3.13
CA SER A 198 26.47 13.51 4.18
C SER A 198 25.46 13.43 5.34
N ASN A 199 25.89 13.73 6.57
CA ASN A 199 25.05 13.86 7.79
C ASN A 199 23.93 14.93 7.69
N ARG A 200 23.68 15.50 6.51
CA ARG A 200 22.62 16.47 6.19
C ARG A 200 21.65 15.95 5.12
N SER A 201 21.64 14.63 4.89
CA SER A 201 20.71 14.01 3.96
C SER A 201 19.26 14.29 4.39
N GLU A 202 18.45 14.81 3.48
CA GLU A 202 17.00 14.99 3.69
C GLU A 202 16.23 13.69 3.41
N TYR A 203 16.94 12.57 3.24
CA TYR A 203 16.36 11.26 2.98
C TYR A 203 16.20 10.48 4.29
N ILE A 204 15.03 9.85 4.43
CA ILE A 204 14.75 8.89 5.51
C ILE A 204 14.23 7.58 4.94
N VAL A 205 14.51 6.47 5.61
CA VAL A 205 14.07 5.13 5.20
C VAL A 205 12.70 4.83 5.78
N VAL A 206 11.65 4.80 4.96
CA VAL A 206 10.24 4.71 5.43
C VAL A 206 9.62 3.32 5.26
N ALA A 207 10.20 2.49 4.39
CA ALA A 207 9.75 1.12 4.18
C ALA A 207 10.94 0.25 3.79
N ALA A 208 10.95 -1.00 4.24
CA ALA A 208 12.02 -1.94 3.93
C ALA A 208 11.50 -3.38 3.93
N SER A 209 12.18 -4.24 3.17
CA SER A 209 11.96 -5.68 3.23
C SER A 209 12.65 -6.28 4.45
N ALA A 210 11.92 -6.99 5.29
CA ALA A 210 12.47 -7.66 6.48
C ALA A 210 13.00 -9.08 6.17
N THR A 211 13.50 -9.29 4.97
CA THR A 211 13.99 -10.58 4.47
C THR A 211 15.45 -10.44 4.04
N TYR A 212 16.11 -11.54 3.67
CA TYR A 212 17.51 -11.54 3.19
C TYR A 212 17.78 -10.60 2.01
N SER A 213 16.72 -10.14 1.34
CA SER A 213 16.76 -9.30 0.15
C SER A 213 16.58 -7.82 0.53
N GLU A 214 17.60 -6.99 0.30
CA GLU A 214 17.59 -5.55 0.61
C GLU A 214 16.75 -4.74 -0.39
N LYS A 215 15.43 -4.73 -0.20
CA LYS A 215 14.55 -3.76 -0.88
C LYS A 215 14.17 -2.63 0.07
N ILE A 216 14.67 -1.43 -0.22
CA ILE A 216 14.62 -0.28 0.71
C ILE A 216 14.00 0.93 0.02
N PHE A 217 13.16 1.66 0.73
CA PHE A 217 12.47 2.84 0.24
C PHE A 217 12.82 4.10 1.03
N PHE A 218 13.16 5.17 0.31
CA PHE A 218 13.63 6.43 0.87
C PHE A 218 12.65 7.55 0.55
N LEU A 219 12.19 8.28 1.58
CA LEU A 219 11.45 9.52 1.39
C LEU A 219 12.43 10.69 1.41
N ASN A 220 12.44 11.51 0.36
CA ASN A 220 13.08 12.81 0.38
C ASN A 220 12.14 13.80 1.08
N CYS A 221 12.46 14.19 2.31
CA CYS A 221 11.61 15.04 3.13
C CYS A 221 11.41 16.45 2.57
N ARG A 222 12.34 16.97 1.75
CA ARG A 222 12.22 18.31 1.15
C ARG A 222 11.27 18.34 -0.05
N THR A 223 11.39 17.35 -0.92
CA THR A 223 10.60 17.28 -2.17
C THR A 223 9.30 16.51 -1.98
N GLY A 224 9.23 15.62 -0.99
CA GLY A 224 8.15 14.67 -0.79
C GLY A 224 8.17 13.50 -1.78
N GLN A 225 9.23 13.33 -2.58
CA GLN A 225 9.38 12.18 -3.46
C GLN A 225 9.81 10.93 -2.70
N LEU A 226 9.27 9.79 -3.10
CA LEU A 226 9.57 8.46 -2.58
C LEU A 226 10.42 7.74 -3.61
N PHE A 227 11.50 7.13 -3.14
CA PHE A 227 12.45 6.41 -3.97
C PHE A 227 12.56 4.97 -3.52
N VAL A 228 12.90 4.07 -4.43
CA VAL A 228 13.31 2.70 -4.14
C VAL A 228 14.76 2.51 -4.57
N GLY A 229 15.54 1.83 -3.73
CA GLY A 229 16.93 1.51 -4.04
C GLY A 229 17.06 0.52 -5.20
N THR A 230 18.11 0.70 -5.98
CA THR A 230 18.48 -0.20 -7.09
C THR A 230 19.61 -1.15 -6.72
N ARG A 231 20.11 -1.94 -7.68
CA ARG A 231 21.29 -2.79 -7.48
C ARG A 231 22.53 -2.00 -7.07
N ASN A 232 22.65 -0.75 -7.51
CA ASN A 232 23.83 0.08 -7.26
C ASN A 232 23.69 0.94 -6.00
N LEU A 233 22.59 0.81 -5.25
CA LEU A 233 22.31 1.61 -4.05
C LEU A 233 23.51 1.67 -3.08
N ALA A 234 24.12 0.52 -2.76
CA ALA A 234 25.26 0.46 -1.84
C ALA A 234 26.57 1.06 -2.42
N VAL A 235 26.67 1.19 -3.75
CA VAL A 235 27.88 1.64 -4.44
C VAL A 235 27.90 3.15 -4.60
N ASP A 236 26.78 3.76 -5.02
CA ASP A 236 26.70 5.19 -5.35
C ASP A 236 25.38 5.86 -4.92
N GLY A 237 24.50 5.13 -4.24
CA GLY A 237 23.19 5.64 -3.85
C GLY A 237 22.17 5.69 -5.00
N GLU A 238 22.34 4.93 -6.08
CA GLU A 238 21.38 4.90 -7.19
C GLU A 238 19.98 4.44 -6.74
N MET A 239 18.99 5.28 -7.05
CA MET A 239 17.59 5.12 -6.63
C MET A 239 16.65 5.47 -7.80
N LEU A 240 15.45 4.90 -7.78
CA LEU A 240 14.37 5.16 -8.74
C LEU A 240 13.16 5.82 -8.07
N PRO A 241 12.52 6.84 -8.67
CA PRO A 241 11.30 7.42 -8.13
C PRO A 241 10.14 6.42 -8.20
N CYS A 242 9.35 6.34 -7.13
CA CYS A 242 8.18 5.47 -7.03
C CYS A 242 6.92 6.10 -7.64
N VAL A 243 6.90 7.42 -7.78
CA VAL A 243 5.73 8.20 -8.23
C VAL A 243 6.20 9.27 -9.24
N PRO A 244 5.42 9.58 -10.30
CA PRO A 244 5.76 10.68 -11.20
C PRO A 244 5.85 12.02 -10.48
N ASP A 245 6.95 12.77 -10.71
CA ASP A 245 7.21 14.06 -10.05
C ASP A 245 6.08 15.09 -10.27
N THR A 246 5.39 15.02 -11.41
CA THR A 246 4.29 15.95 -11.76
C THR A 246 3.08 15.82 -10.84
N LEU A 247 2.96 14.75 -10.06
CA LEU A 247 1.86 14.54 -9.12
C LEU A 247 2.16 15.10 -7.72
N ILE A 248 3.43 15.43 -7.43
CA ILE A 248 3.87 15.90 -6.13
C ILE A 248 3.76 17.42 -6.07
N SER A 249 3.11 17.94 -5.03
CA SER A 249 2.87 19.37 -4.89
C SER A 249 2.68 19.82 -3.45
N SER A 250 3.15 21.05 -3.15
CA SER A 250 2.88 21.80 -1.92
C SER A 250 3.09 21.03 -0.61
N VAL A 251 4.11 20.17 -0.54
CA VAL A 251 4.31 19.18 0.54
C VAL A 251 4.51 19.77 1.95
N HIS A 252 4.89 21.04 2.07
CA HIS A 252 5.09 21.74 3.36
C HIS A 252 4.15 22.93 3.58
N GLU A 253 3.31 23.26 2.60
CA GLU A 253 2.44 24.44 2.67
C GLU A 253 1.17 24.10 3.46
N SER A 254 0.93 24.81 4.56
CA SER A 254 -0.27 24.63 5.39
C SER A 254 -1.53 25.28 4.82
N LYS A 255 -1.40 26.04 3.73
CA LYS A 255 -2.51 26.74 3.07
C LYS A 255 -2.77 26.10 1.71
N GLY A 256 -3.93 25.46 1.56
CA GLY A 256 -4.34 24.76 0.35
C GLY A 256 -4.94 23.40 0.66
N SER A 257 -5.61 22.79 -0.32
CA SER A 257 -6.16 21.43 -0.26
C SER A 257 -5.40 20.45 -1.16
N GLU A 258 -4.33 20.91 -1.80
CA GLU A 258 -3.62 20.19 -2.86
C GLU A 258 -2.30 19.58 -2.38
N GLN A 259 -2.06 19.46 -1.08
CA GLN A 259 -0.82 18.85 -0.60
C GLN A 259 -0.79 17.36 -0.96
N GLN A 260 0.21 16.96 -1.76
CA GLN A 260 0.39 15.58 -2.18
C GLN A 260 1.89 15.26 -2.16
N ASP A 261 2.26 14.26 -1.37
CA ASP A 261 3.58 13.65 -1.42
C ASP A 261 3.48 12.24 -2.02
N ALA A 262 4.63 11.69 -2.39
CA ALA A 262 4.70 10.36 -2.99
C ALA A 262 4.32 9.25 -2.01
N MET A 263 4.48 9.45 -0.69
CA MET A 263 4.16 8.43 0.31
C MET A 263 2.65 8.19 0.40
N LEU A 264 1.84 9.26 0.41
CA LEU A 264 0.39 9.17 0.34
C LEU A 264 -0.08 8.58 -0.99
N LEU A 265 0.44 9.08 -2.11
CA LEU A 265 0.07 8.58 -3.44
C LEU A 265 0.40 7.09 -3.61
N TRP A 266 1.55 6.66 -3.10
CA TRP A 266 1.97 5.26 -3.13
C TRP A 266 1.05 4.35 -2.30
N LEU A 267 0.68 4.76 -1.08
CA LEU A 267 -0.28 4.00 -0.26
C LEU A 267 -1.68 3.96 -0.89
N GLU A 268 -2.16 5.07 -1.46
CA GLU A 268 -3.47 5.14 -2.11
C GLU A 268 -3.53 4.20 -3.33
N GLU A 269 -2.49 4.19 -4.15
CA GLU A 269 -2.39 3.29 -5.31
C GLU A 269 -2.28 1.83 -4.87
N HIS A 270 -1.50 1.52 -3.83
CA HIS A 270 -1.42 0.18 -3.27
C HIS A 270 -2.79 -0.30 -2.75
N GLY A 271 -3.49 0.55 -1.99
CA GLY A 271 -4.85 0.30 -1.54
C GLY A 271 -5.81 0.08 -2.69
N ARG A 272 -5.74 0.90 -3.75
CA ARG A 272 -6.56 0.77 -4.96
C ARG A 272 -6.36 -0.60 -5.62
N ARG A 273 -5.11 -1.02 -5.81
CA ARG A 273 -4.73 -2.32 -6.41
C ARG A 273 -5.15 -3.53 -5.58
N LEU A 274 -5.25 -3.39 -4.26
CA LEU A 274 -5.80 -4.42 -3.39
C LEU A 274 -7.33 -4.53 -3.55
N HIS A 275 -8.02 -3.39 -3.59
CA HIS A 275 -9.49 -3.35 -3.68
C HIS A 275 -10.02 -3.79 -5.04
N ASP A 276 -9.37 -3.41 -6.14
CA ASP A 276 -9.77 -3.83 -7.49
C ASP A 276 -9.31 -5.26 -7.83
N GLY A 277 -8.57 -5.91 -6.92
CA GLY A 277 -8.07 -7.26 -7.08
C GLY A 277 -6.91 -7.40 -8.06
N THR A 278 -6.28 -6.28 -8.47
CA THR A 278 -5.04 -6.30 -9.25
C THR A 278 -3.98 -7.10 -8.51
N ILE A 279 -3.83 -6.90 -7.20
CA ILE A 279 -2.99 -7.72 -6.31
C ILE A 279 -3.85 -8.26 -5.17
N LYS A 280 -3.44 -9.39 -4.59
CA LYS A 280 -4.19 -10.05 -3.50
C LYS A 280 -3.28 -10.86 -2.60
N VAL A 281 -3.84 -11.33 -1.49
CA VAL A 281 -3.19 -12.32 -0.66
C VAL A 281 -3.15 -13.66 -1.38
N ARG A 282 -1.97 -14.27 -1.43
CA ARG A 282 -1.76 -15.59 -2.02
C ARG A 282 -1.02 -16.47 -1.03
N GLN A 283 -1.35 -17.75 -1.07
CA GLN A 283 -0.60 -18.78 -0.37
C GLN A 283 0.28 -19.51 -1.41
N GLU A 284 1.58 -19.32 -1.30
CA GLU A 284 2.58 -20.02 -2.08
C GLU A 284 3.27 -21.04 -1.18
N ARG A 285 3.10 -22.33 -1.47
CA ARG A 285 3.52 -23.44 -0.59
C ARG A 285 2.89 -23.30 0.81
N LYS A 286 3.69 -23.00 1.82
CA LYS A 286 3.27 -22.78 3.21
C LYS A 286 3.28 -21.30 3.60
N ILE A 287 3.62 -20.40 2.68
CA ILE A 287 3.82 -18.98 2.95
C ILE A 287 2.63 -18.20 2.42
N ARG A 288 1.93 -17.50 3.31
CA ARG A 288 0.84 -16.58 2.96
C ARG A 288 1.34 -15.13 3.00
N SER A 289 1.06 -14.36 1.95
CA SER A 289 1.48 -12.94 1.86
C SER A 289 0.68 -12.16 0.83
N ILE A 290 0.72 -10.83 0.90
CA ILE A 290 0.28 -9.96 -0.21
C ILE A 290 1.29 -10.11 -1.35
N ASN A 291 0.83 -10.63 -2.48
CA ASN A 291 1.68 -10.97 -3.61
C ASN A 291 1.49 -9.93 -4.72
N LEU A 292 2.60 -9.33 -5.16
CA LEU A 292 2.58 -8.19 -6.08
C LEU A 292 2.42 -8.57 -7.55
N PHE A 293 2.46 -9.86 -7.90
CA PHE A 293 2.17 -10.30 -9.26
C PHE A 293 0.70 -10.01 -9.60
N PRO A 294 0.43 -9.22 -10.66
CA PRO A 294 -0.94 -8.88 -11.01
C PRO A 294 -1.81 -10.09 -11.33
N GLU A 295 -3.10 -9.99 -10.99
CA GLU A 295 -4.11 -11.03 -11.17
C GLU A 295 -5.18 -10.67 -12.20
N GLN A 296 -5.28 -9.40 -12.59
CA GLN A 296 -6.31 -8.89 -13.51
C GLN A 296 -5.70 -8.29 -14.78
N PRO A 297 -6.42 -8.34 -15.92
CA PRO A 297 -6.06 -7.60 -17.12
C PRO A 297 -5.98 -6.08 -16.85
N PRO A 298 -5.19 -5.33 -17.64
CA PRO A 298 -4.30 -5.79 -18.72
C PRO A 298 -2.97 -6.35 -18.21
N LEU A 299 -2.69 -6.24 -16.90
CA LEU A 299 -1.39 -6.61 -16.31
C LEU A 299 -1.22 -8.13 -16.08
N CYS A 300 -2.30 -8.89 -16.22
CA CYS A 300 -2.32 -10.35 -16.21
C CYS A 300 -3.08 -10.86 -17.43
N SER A 301 -2.40 -11.70 -18.22
CA SER A 301 -3.00 -12.37 -19.38
C SER A 301 -3.38 -13.81 -19.03
N SER A 302 -4.42 -14.34 -19.67
CA SER A 302 -4.87 -15.71 -19.49
C SER A 302 -5.23 -16.34 -20.83
N ALA A 303 -4.85 -17.59 -21.02
CA ALA A 303 -5.27 -18.43 -22.15
C ALA A 303 -5.73 -19.79 -21.64
N ILE A 304 -6.66 -20.42 -22.35
CA ILE A 304 -7.11 -21.79 -22.07
C ILE A 304 -6.99 -22.59 -23.36
N THR A 305 -6.33 -23.74 -23.29
CA THR A 305 -6.19 -24.67 -24.41
C THR A 305 -6.45 -26.08 -23.90
N ASN A 306 -7.39 -26.79 -24.51
CA ASN A 306 -7.74 -28.16 -24.13
C ASN A 306 -8.03 -28.33 -22.62
N GLY A 307 -8.62 -27.32 -21.97
CA GLY A 307 -8.89 -27.34 -20.54
C GLY A 307 -7.71 -26.96 -19.64
N VAL A 308 -6.50 -26.76 -20.17
CA VAL A 308 -5.37 -26.20 -19.41
C VAL A 308 -5.42 -24.68 -19.46
N LYS A 309 -5.59 -24.04 -18.30
CA LYS A 309 -5.55 -22.59 -18.15
C LYS A 309 -4.13 -22.16 -17.76
N VAL A 310 -3.58 -21.23 -18.52
CA VAL A 310 -2.30 -20.57 -18.24
C VAL A 310 -2.58 -19.10 -17.97
N ARG A 311 -2.04 -18.56 -16.87
CA ARG A 311 -2.06 -17.13 -16.55
C ARG A 311 -0.63 -16.63 -16.38
N ALA A 312 -0.35 -15.45 -16.91
CA ALA A 312 0.98 -14.85 -16.86
C ALA A 312 0.87 -13.38 -16.44
N SER A 313 1.75 -12.95 -15.53
CA SER A 313 1.95 -11.54 -15.19
C SER A 313 3.39 -11.29 -14.78
N ALA A 314 3.80 -10.03 -14.80
CA ALA A 314 5.15 -9.62 -14.41
C ALA A 314 5.13 -8.57 -13.30
N VAL A 315 6.23 -8.46 -12.58
CA VAL A 315 6.49 -7.44 -11.56
C VAL A 315 7.89 -6.89 -11.75
N PHE A 316 8.03 -5.58 -11.56
CA PHE A 316 9.32 -4.90 -11.62
C PHE A 316 10.14 -5.16 -10.34
N VAL A 317 11.44 -5.41 -10.51
CA VAL A 317 12.40 -5.77 -9.47
C VAL A 317 13.50 -4.69 -9.40
N PRO A 318 13.21 -3.54 -8.78
CA PRO A 318 14.12 -2.40 -8.77
C PRO A 318 15.46 -2.72 -8.12
N GLU A 319 15.47 -3.50 -7.03
CA GLU A 319 16.66 -3.83 -6.26
C GLU A 319 17.73 -4.63 -7.04
N PHE A 320 17.36 -5.21 -8.19
CA PHE A 320 18.29 -5.87 -9.11
C PHE A 320 18.44 -5.16 -10.46
N SER A 321 17.72 -4.07 -10.66
CA SER A 321 17.86 -3.22 -11.85
C SER A 321 19.16 -2.41 -11.77
N ASN A 322 19.83 -2.24 -12.91
CA ASN A 322 21.12 -1.58 -13.03
C ASN A 322 21.03 -0.49 -14.12
N LEU A 323 20.76 0.76 -13.73
CA LEU A 323 20.49 1.82 -14.71
C LEU A 323 21.71 2.24 -15.52
N ARG A 324 22.91 1.83 -15.08
CA ARG A 324 24.18 2.06 -15.75
C ARG A 324 24.43 1.09 -16.90
N ASP A 325 23.75 -0.05 -16.93
CA ASP A 325 23.85 -0.99 -18.04
C ASP A 325 23.09 -0.40 -19.23
N GLU A 326 23.72 -0.24 -20.40
CA GLU A 326 23.01 0.29 -21.56
C GLU A 326 22.06 -0.72 -22.20
N SER A 327 22.24 -2.01 -21.93
CA SER A 327 21.53 -3.14 -22.56
C SER A 327 20.56 -3.87 -21.62
N GLU A 328 20.77 -3.80 -20.31
CA GLU A 328 20.03 -4.58 -19.32
C GLU A 328 19.70 -3.73 -18.07
N LYS A 329 18.89 -2.68 -18.27
CA LYS A 329 18.58 -1.70 -17.21
C LYS A 329 17.62 -2.22 -16.16
N PHE A 330 16.51 -2.80 -16.61
CA PHE A 330 15.36 -3.07 -15.76
C PHE A 330 15.11 -4.55 -15.60
N LEU A 331 15.11 -5.04 -14.37
CA LEU A 331 14.77 -6.43 -14.11
C LEU A 331 13.26 -6.57 -13.85
N PHE A 332 12.64 -7.49 -14.58
CA PHE A 332 11.27 -7.93 -14.34
C PHE A 332 11.26 -9.41 -13.98
N ALA A 333 10.59 -9.76 -12.88
CA ALA A 333 10.22 -11.13 -12.60
C ALA A 333 8.87 -11.41 -13.23
N TYR A 334 8.68 -12.61 -13.81
CA TYR A 334 7.38 -13.03 -14.31
C TYR A 334 6.88 -14.27 -13.58
N SER A 335 5.58 -14.38 -13.41
CA SER A 335 4.92 -15.51 -12.77
C SER A 335 3.98 -16.17 -13.76
N ILE A 336 4.30 -17.42 -14.10
CA ILE A 336 3.45 -18.30 -14.90
C ILE A 336 2.69 -19.25 -13.98
N ARG A 337 1.38 -19.24 -14.11
CA ARG A 337 0.44 -19.98 -13.27
C ARG A 337 -0.38 -20.90 -14.15
N MET A 338 -0.32 -22.19 -13.88
CA MET A 338 -1.06 -23.19 -14.65
C MET A 338 -2.07 -23.88 -13.73
N SER A 339 -3.27 -24.11 -14.26
CA SER A 339 -4.35 -24.83 -13.57
C SER A 339 -5.18 -25.62 -14.58
N LEU A 340 -5.68 -26.77 -14.17
CA LEU A 340 -6.62 -27.53 -14.96
C LEU A 340 -8.04 -26.99 -14.76
N SER A 341 -8.82 -26.92 -15.83
CA SER A 341 -10.21 -26.48 -15.76
C SER A 341 -11.07 -27.52 -15.07
N PRO A 342 -12.25 -27.14 -14.57
CA PRO A 342 -13.06 -28.09 -13.82
C PRO A 342 -13.55 -29.32 -14.63
N GLY A 343 -13.54 -29.24 -15.96
CA GLY A 343 -13.85 -30.36 -16.84
C GLY A 343 -12.66 -31.28 -17.16
N GLY A 344 -11.50 -31.07 -16.55
CA GLY A 344 -10.27 -31.76 -16.92
C GLY A 344 -9.65 -31.22 -18.22
N CYS A 345 -8.77 -32.03 -18.81
CA CYS A 345 -8.17 -31.80 -20.13
C CYS A 345 -8.92 -32.62 -21.17
N VAL A 346 -9.14 -32.07 -22.37
CA VAL A 346 -9.73 -32.83 -23.48
C VAL A 346 -8.75 -32.89 -24.63
N ILE A 347 -8.31 -34.10 -24.99
CA ILE A 347 -7.41 -34.35 -26.11
C ILE A 347 -8.03 -35.48 -26.93
N GLU A 348 -8.25 -35.24 -28.23
CA GLU A 348 -8.84 -36.24 -29.14
C GLU A 348 -10.14 -36.86 -28.60
N GLU A 349 -11.03 -36.01 -28.07
CA GLU A 349 -12.32 -36.38 -27.46
C GLU A 349 -12.23 -37.23 -26.16
N MET A 350 -11.02 -37.53 -25.69
CA MET A 350 -10.79 -38.19 -24.41
C MET A 350 -10.59 -37.17 -23.28
N MET A 351 -11.24 -37.43 -22.14
CA MET A 351 -11.15 -36.59 -20.94
C MET A 351 -10.05 -37.11 -20.00
N PHE A 352 -9.16 -36.22 -19.58
CA PHE A 352 -8.11 -36.51 -18.60
C PHE A 352 -8.31 -35.66 -17.35
N SER A 353 -8.24 -36.29 -16.18
CA SER A 353 -8.36 -35.61 -14.88
C SER A 353 -7.05 -34.97 -14.39
N SER A 354 -5.97 -35.17 -15.14
CA SER A 354 -4.65 -34.63 -14.88
C SER A 354 -3.91 -34.28 -16.16
N CYS A 355 -2.90 -33.42 -16.05
CA CYS A 355 -1.91 -33.21 -17.09
C CYS A 355 -0.52 -33.07 -16.45
N GLN A 356 0.54 -33.19 -17.25
CA GLN A 356 1.91 -33.00 -16.78
C GLN A 356 2.63 -32.06 -17.74
N LEU A 357 3.31 -31.05 -17.20
CA LEU A 357 4.16 -30.22 -18.04
C LEU A 357 5.44 -30.99 -18.36
N TYR A 358 5.66 -31.31 -19.63
CA TYR A 358 6.86 -32.01 -20.11
C TYR A 358 7.95 -31.04 -20.60
N ARG A 359 7.54 -30.00 -21.35
CA ARG A 359 8.44 -29.02 -21.96
C ARG A 359 7.88 -27.62 -21.81
N ARG A 360 8.76 -26.61 -21.81
CA ARG A 360 8.38 -25.20 -21.86
C ARG A 360 9.07 -24.48 -23.00
N HIS A 361 8.33 -23.56 -23.61
CA HIS A 361 8.85 -22.63 -24.60
C HIS A 361 8.29 -21.24 -24.34
N TRP A 362 9.16 -20.28 -24.08
CA TRP A 362 8.80 -18.88 -23.86
C TRP A 362 9.57 -18.01 -24.83
N THR A 363 8.85 -17.12 -25.53
CA THR A 363 9.47 -16.03 -26.27
C THR A 363 9.19 -14.75 -25.50
N ILE A 364 10.24 -14.10 -25.03
CA ILE A 364 10.15 -12.88 -24.24
C ILE A 364 10.40 -11.71 -25.18
N ARG A 365 9.49 -10.73 -25.14
CA ARG A 365 9.54 -9.55 -26.00
C ARG A 365 9.57 -8.26 -25.18
N ALA A 366 10.31 -7.29 -25.69
CA ALA A 366 10.34 -5.90 -25.21
C ALA A 366 10.13 -5.01 -26.43
N ASN A 367 9.16 -4.09 -26.40
CA ASN A 367 8.84 -3.23 -27.54
C ASN A 367 8.70 -4.01 -28.87
N ASP A 368 7.98 -5.14 -28.82
CA ASP A 368 7.80 -6.12 -29.90
C ASP A 368 9.05 -6.86 -30.40
N ALA A 369 10.26 -6.45 -30.00
CA ALA A 369 11.51 -7.16 -30.27
C ALA A 369 11.65 -8.39 -29.37
N VAL A 370 12.14 -9.51 -29.91
CA VAL A 370 12.45 -10.71 -29.11
C VAL A 370 13.78 -10.49 -28.39
N VAL A 371 13.74 -10.38 -27.08
CA VAL A 371 14.93 -10.15 -26.24
C VAL A 371 15.47 -11.42 -25.61
N SER A 372 14.63 -12.45 -25.46
CA SER A 372 15.06 -13.74 -24.92
C SER A 372 14.17 -14.89 -25.36
N ASN A 373 14.75 -16.09 -25.43
CA ASN A 373 14.05 -17.33 -25.71
C ASN A 373 14.40 -18.37 -24.67
N VAL A 374 13.38 -18.95 -24.03
CA VAL A 374 13.55 -20.04 -23.08
C VAL A 374 12.95 -21.28 -23.71
N ASN A 375 13.78 -22.23 -24.11
CA ASN A 375 13.35 -23.50 -24.69
C ASN A 375 14.04 -24.64 -23.97
N GLY A 376 13.28 -25.50 -23.30
CA GLY A 376 13.85 -26.64 -22.59
C GLY A 376 12.81 -27.50 -21.93
N GLU A 377 13.29 -28.56 -21.28
CA GLU A 377 12.45 -29.42 -20.45
C GLU A 377 11.77 -28.61 -19.34
N ALA A 378 10.65 -29.13 -18.85
CA ALA A 378 10.00 -28.60 -17.68
C ALA A 378 10.88 -28.84 -16.44
N VAL A 379 11.80 -27.91 -16.15
CA VAL A 379 12.55 -27.92 -14.88
C VAL A 379 11.63 -27.43 -13.78
N ILE A 380 11.13 -28.37 -12.99
CA ILE A 380 10.21 -28.17 -11.87
C ILE A 380 10.92 -28.69 -10.63
N GLY A 381 10.99 -27.91 -9.56
CA GLY A 381 11.31 -28.44 -8.24
C GLY A 381 10.27 -29.50 -7.87
N ARG A 382 10.62 -30.79 -8.06
CA ARG A 382 9.77 -32.00 -7.94
C ARG A 382 8.51 -32.02 -8.83
N VAL A 383 8.63 -32.69 -9.99
CA VAL A 383 7.58 -33.39 -10.78
C VAL A 383 6.20 -32.69 -10.78
N GLY A 384 5.97 -31.79 -11.74
CA GLY A 384 4.70 -31.04 -11.86
C GLY A 384 3.56 -31.85 -12.49
N LEU A 385 2.92 -32.67 -11.67
CA LEU A 385 1.62 -33.29 -11.95
C LEU A 385 0.50 -32.31 -11.57
N PHE A 386 -0.39 -32.02 -12.52
CA PHE A 386 -1.60 -31.22 -12.29
C PHE A 386 -2.78 -32.16 -12.03
N TYR A 387 -3.54 -31.94 -10.95
CA TYR A 387 -4.77 -32.69 -10.66
C TYR A 387 -5.98 -31.75 -10.65
N TYR A 388 -7.15 -32.25 -11.05
CA TYR A 388 -8.44 -31.55 -11.02
C TYR A 388 -8.79 -30.92 -9.64
N ASN A 389 -8.24 -31.42 -8.53
CA ASN A 389 -8.52 -30.91 -7.17
C ASN A 389 -7.48 -29.92 -6.60
N PHE A 390 -6.44 -29.53 -7.36
CA PHE A 390 -5.46 -28.55 -6.88
C PHE A 390 -5.69 -27.17 -7.52
N GLN A 391 -5.90 -26.15 -6.68
CA GLN A 391 -6.35 -24.84 -7.14
C GLN A 391 -5.36 -24.13 -8.06
N HIS A 392 -4.04 -24.12 -7.77
CA HIS A 392 -3.04 -23.49 -8.65
C HIS A 392 -1.63 -24.06 -8.42
N PHE A 393 -0.87 -24.28 -9.50
CA PHE A 393 0.58 -24.49 -9.43
C PHE A 393 1.31 -23.26 -9.99
N HIS A 394 2.21 -22.69 -9.18
CA HIS A 394 3.12 -21.59 -9.56
C HIS A 394 4.35 -22.18 -10.19
N LEU A 395 4.48 -22.01 -11.50
CA LEU A 395 5.34 -22.91 -12.24
C LEU A 395 6.68 -22.31 -12.62
N VAL A 396 6.79 -21.00 -12.79
CA VAL A 396 8.09 -20.42 -13.13
C VAL A 396 8.12 -18.98 -12.66
N ILE A 397 9.13 -18.65 -11.84
CA ILE A 397 9.55 -17.29 -11.61
C ILE A 397 10.94 -17.18 -12.21
N LEU A 398 10.99 -16.58 -13.38
CA LEU A 398 12.21 -16.31 -14.14
C LEU A 398 12.33 -14.79 -14.19
N ALA A 399 13.56 -14.30 -14.29
CA ALA A 399 13.85 -12.88 -14.42
C ALA A 399 14.24 -12.57 -15.86
N VAL A 400 13.87 -11.40 -16.34
CA VAL A 400 14.25 -10.86 -17.64
C VAL A 400 14.75 -9.45 -17.41
N THR A 401 15.89 -9.12 -17.98
CA THR A 401 16.37 -7.75 -18.03
C THR A 401 15.93 -7.09 -19.34
N LEU A 402 15.44 -5.85 -19.24
CA LEU A 402 14.95 -5.06 -20.36
C LEU A 402 15.78 -3.76 -20.48
N GLU A 403 15.92 -3.27 -21.70
CA GLU A 403 16.57 -1.99 -22.06
C GLU A 403 15.82 -0.74 -21.56
#